data_AF-M0JQ95-F1
#
_entry.id   AF-M0JQ95-F1
#
_cell.length_a   1.000
_cell.length_b   1.000
_cell.length_c   1.000
_cell.angle_alpha   90.00
_cell.angle_beta   90.00
_cell.angle_gamma   90.00
#
_symmetry.space_group_name_H-M   'P 1'
#
loop_
_entity.id
_entity.type
_entity.pdbx_description
1 polymer ?
#
loop_
_entity_poly.entity_id
_entity_poly.type
_entity_poly.pdbx_seq_one_letter_code
_entity_poly.pdbx_strand_id
1 'polypeptide(L)'
;MSTFARNISSWLIIATVVATSGVVGTTVAFQDSAQDVQTANEALRAENEELREQLNETEEDRRAAKARAEALDEQLETRNEDVDTLVSELERKEKMLNASQARLAKSRENQAGMSRSEMKKRLDYLCAQPENRERFGCQEFGHDE
;
A
#
# COMPACT_ATOMS: atom_id res chain seq x y z
N MET A 1 -52.38 88.97 11.28
CA MET A 1 -51.29 89.08 10.29
C MET A 1 -50.59 87.73 10.20
N SER A 2 -50.31 87.30 8.98
CA SER A 2 -50.19 85.90 8.54
C SER A 2 -49.03 85.10 9.11
N THR A 3 -49.35 83.85 9.45
CA THR A 3 -48.46 82.70 9.59
C THR A 3 -47.66 82.46 8.31
N PHE A 4 -46.38 82.82 8.31
CA PHE A 4 -45.42 82.45 7.29
C PHE A 4 -44.58 81.27 7.82
N ALA A 5 -45.16 80.06 7.71
CA ALA A 5 -44.40 78.83 7.77
C ALA A 5 -43.46 78.81 6.56
N ARG A 6 -42.27 79.37 6.73
CA ARG A 6 -41.26 79.45 5.67
C ARG A 6 -40.45 78.17 5.71
N ASN A 7 -40.42 77.47 4.58
CA ASN A 7 -39.62 76.27 4.39
C ASN A 7 -38.20 76.52 4.92
N ILE A 8 -37.81 75.75 5.92
CA ILE A 8 -36.39 75.57 6.22
C ILE A 8 -36.02 74.39 5.33
N SER A 9 -35.19 74.67 4.31
CA SER A 9 -34.70 73.64 3.40
C SER A 9 -34.19 72.45 4.21
N SER A 10 -34.73 71.26 3.92
CA SER A 10 -34.35 70.00 4.57
C SER A 10 -32.82 69.77 4.52
N TRP A 11 -32.17 70.37 3.52
CA TRP A 11 -30.72 70.37 3.38
C TRP A 11 -29.98 71.10 4.52
N LEU A 12 -30.57 72.15 5.12
CA LEU A 12 -29.97 72.84 6.26
C LEU A 12 -29.97 71.96 7.53
N ILE A 13 -31.01 71.14 7.74
CA ILE A 13 -31.05 70.20 8.86
C ILE A 13 -30.03 69.09 8.65
N ILE A 14 -29.94 68.55 7.43
CA ILE A 14 -28.93 67.55 7.06
C ILE A 14 -27.51 68.12 7.21
N ALA A 15 -27.27 69.34 6.74
CA ALA A 15 -25.97 70.00 6.89
C ALA A 15 -25.60 70.26 8.36
N THR A 16 -26.58 70.54 9.22
CA THR A 16 -26.35 70.73 10.66
C THR A 16 -26.06 69.42 11.37
N VAL A 17 -26.77 68.33 11.03
CA VAL A 17 -26.51 66.97 11.54
C VAL A 17 -25.16 66.42 11.05
N VAL A 18 -24.80 66.71 9.79
CA VAL A 18 -23.50 66.33 9.22
C VAL A 18 -22.37 67.13 9.88
N ALA A 19 -22.59 68.43 10.15
CA ALA A 19 -21.61 69.27 10.84
C ALA A 19 -21.40 68.86 12.31
N THR A 20 -22.43 68.39 13.02
CA THR A 20 -22.27 67.85 14.38
C THR A 20 -21.69 66.44 14.40
N SER A 21 -21.84 65.65 13.33
CA SER A 21 -21.13 64.37 13.17
C SER A 21 -19.66 64.50 12.74
N GLY A 22 -19.25 65.69 12.29
CA GLY A 22 -17.91 65.96 11.75
C GLY A 22 -16.85 66.33 12.80
N VAL A 23 -17.23 66.49 14.07
CA VAL A 23 -16.30 66.66 15.17
C VAL A 23 -16.54 65.54 16.18
N VAL A 24 -16.23 64.31 15.77
CA VAL A 24 -15.78 63.33 16.75
C VAL A 24 -14.43 63.85 17.21
N GLY A 25 -14.46 64.63 18.29
CA GLY A 25 -13.25 65.07 18.95
C GLY A 25 -12.34 63.87 19.12
N THR A 26 -11.13 63.98 18.57
CA THR A 26 -10.00 63.10 18.86
C THR A 26 -9.50 63.26 20.29
N THR A 27 -10.34 63.71 21.22
CA THR A 27 -10.25 63.33 22.62
C THR A 27 -10.84 61.93 22.74
N VAL A 28 -10.22 60.98 22.04
CA VAL A 28 -10.30 59.58 22.43
C VAL A 28 -9.79 59.57 23.86
N ALA A 29 -10.53 58.95 24.76
CA ALA A 29 -10.10 58.78 26.14
C ALA A 29 -8.75 58.04 26.14
N PHE A 30 -7.65 58.81 26.15
CA PHE A 30 -6.27 58.31 26.02
C PHE A 30 -5.82 57.49 27.25
N GLN A 31 -6.70 57.27 28.22
CA GLN A 31 -6.44 56.43 29.37
C GLN A 31 -6.95 54.99 29.21
N ASP A 32 -8.02 54.76 28.43
CA ASP A 32 -8.59 53.42 28.23
C ASP A 32 -8.02 52.73 26.98
N SER A 33 -7.77 53.51 25.91
CA SER A 33 -7.31 52.97 24.62
C SER A 33 -5.86 52.45 24.61
N ALA A 34 -4.99 52.95 25.49
CA ALA A 34 -3.63 52.43 25.59
C ALA A 34 -3.63 51.03 26.23
N GLN A 35 -4.51 50.81 27.20
CA GLN A 35 -4.69 49.52 27.87
C GLN A 35 -5.36 48.50 26.94
N ASP A 36 -6.33 48.94 26.15
CA ASP A 36 -7.04 48.09 25.18
C ASP A 36 -6.11 47.65 24.02
N VAL A 37 -5.27 48.57 23.51
CA VAL A 37 -4.26 48.25 22.49
C VAL A 37 -3.17 47.31 23.04
N GLN A 38 -2.76 47.51 24.30
CA GLN A 38 -1.76 46.64 24.94
C GLN A 38 -2.31 45.23 25.16
N THR A 39 -3.56 45.11 25.62
CA THR A 39 -4.27 43.83 25.80
C THR A 39 -4.45 43.11 24.47
N ALA A 40 -4.86 43.82 23.42
CA ALA A 40 -4.99 43.25 22.08
C ALA A 40 -3.64 42.78 21.50
N ASN A 41 -2.55 43.51 21.77
CA ASN A 41 -1.21 43.12 21.31
C ASN A 41 -0.72 41.84 22.01
N GLU A 42 -0.95 41.73 23.32
CA GLU A 42 -0.62 40.52 24.09
C GLU A 42 -1.44 39.31 23.62
N ALA A 43 -2.74 39.50 23.37
CA ALA A 43 -3.61 38.44 22.81
C ALA A 43 -3.13 37.97 21.42
N LEU A 44 -2.80 38.90 20.52
CA LEU A 44 -2.29 38.56 19.18
C LEU A 44 -0.91 37.89 19.24
N ARG A 45 -0.06 38.23 20.23
CA ARG A 45 1.22 37.55 20.45
C ARG A 45 1.01 36.11 20.91
N ALA A 46 0.11 35.90 21.86
CA ALA A 46 -0.25 34.56 22.32
C ALA A 46 -0.80 33.69 21.18
N GLU A 47 -1.71 34.24 20.37
CA GLU A 47 -2.27 33.54 19.21
C GLU A 47 -1.18 33.23 18.15
N ASN A 48 -0.24 34.14 17.91
CA ASN A 48 0.88 33.87 17.00
C ASN A 48 1.81 32.76 17.53
N GLU A 49 2.06 32.71 18.83
CA GLU A 49 2.85 31.65 19.44
C GLU A 49 2.13 30.30 19.32
N GLU A 50 0.83 30.26 19.61
CA GLU A 50 0.00 29.07 19.47
C GLU A 50 -0.05 28.57 18.01
N LEU A 51 -0.28 29.45 17.04
CA LEU A 51 -0.31 29.09 15.62
C LEU A 51 1.04 28.56 15.12
N ARG A 52 2.15 29.09 15.65
CA ARG A 52 3.50 28.59 15.33
C ARG A 52 3.73 27.21 15.91
N GLU A 53 3.25 26.95 17.11
CA GLU A 53 3.32 25.64 17.74
C GLU A 53 2.49 24.61 16.97
N GLN A 54 1.25 24.95 16.62
CA GLN A 54 0.38 24.09 15.79
C GLN A 54 0.97 23.80 14.40
N LEU A 55 1.61 24.80 13.78
CA LEU A 55 2.31 24.59 12.50
C LEU A 55 3.48 23.63 12.67
N ASN A 56 4.31 23.79 13.71
CA ASN A 56 5.42 22.90 13.95
C ASN A 56 4.93 21.46 14.22
N GLU A 57 3.90 21.30 15.05
CA GLU A 57 3.27 20.00 15.32
C GLU A 57 2.74 19.36 14.03
N THR A 58 2.00 20.12 13.22
CA THR A 58 1.47 19.64 11.94
C THR A 58 2.58 19.26 10.96
N GLU A 59 3.68 20.01 10.92
CA GLU A 59 4.84 19.68 10.09
C GLU A 59 5.56 18.42 10.55
N GLU A 60 5.67 18.21 11.86
CA GLU A 60 6.23 17.00 12.45
C GLU A 60 5.34 15.78 12.16
N ASP A 61 4.03 15.90 12.34
CA ASP A 61 3.06 14.86 11.99
C ASP A 61 3.10 14.51 10.51
N ARG A 62 3.17 15.52 9.64
CA ARG A 62 3.30 15.30 8.19
C ARG A 62 4.60 14.57 7.86
N ARG A 63 5.72 14.94 8.49
CA ARG A 63 7.02 14.25 8.32
C ARG A 63 6.93 12.80 8.79
N ALA A 64 6.32 12.54 9.93
CA ALA A 64 6.12 11.20 10.47
C ALA A 64 5.21 10.35 9.57
N ALA A 65 4.10 10.92 9.08
CA ALA A 65 3.20 10.24 8.16
C ALA A 65 3.89 9.89 6.83
N LYS A 66 4.71 10.80 6.30
CA LYS A 66 5.52 10.56 5.09
C LYS A 66 6.53 9.43 5.30
N ALA A 67 7.26 9.43 6.41
CA ALA A 67 8.21 8.36 6.73
C ALA A 67 7.51 7.00 6.88
N ARG A 68 6.32 6.96 7.48
CA ARG A 68 5.50 5.74 7.54
C ARG A 68 5.08 5.28 6.15
N ALA A 69 4.63 6.18 5.30
CA ALA A 69 4.23 5.84 3.93
C ALA A 69 5.40 5.26 3.12
N GLU A 70 6.58 5.86 3.20
CA GLU A 70 7.80 5.36 2.56
C GLU A 70 8.17 3.95 3.08
N ALA A 71 8.12 3.73 4.39
CA ALA A 71 8.40 2.42 4.98
C ALA A 71 7.36 1.33 4.62
N LEU A 72 6.10 1.72 4.39
CA LEU A 72 5.06 0.81 3.90
C LEU A 72 5.26 0.47 2.42
N ASP A 73 5.70 1.43 1.62
CA ASP A 73 5.99 1.23 0.20
C ASP A 73 7.14 0.23 0.00
N GLU A 74 8.24 0.40 0.75
CA GLU A 74 9.38 -0.54 0.75
C GLU A 74 8.98 -1.96 1.20
N GLN A 75 8.09 -2.06 2.20
CA GLN A 75 7.54 -3.36 2.62
C GLN A 75 6.66 -4.00 1.53
N LEU A 76 5.86 -3.22 0.82
CA LEU A 76 5.03 -3.71 -0.27
C LEU A 76 5.88 -4.18 -1.46
N GLU A 77 6.93 -3.44 -1.81
CA GLU A 77 7.89 -3.83 -2.85
C GLU A 77 8.54 -5.18 -2.51
N THR A 78 9.10 -5.30 -1.30
CA THR A 78 9.70 -6.56 -0.81
C THR A 78 8.70 -7.72 -0.85
N ARG A 79 7.46 -7.49 -0.39
CA ARG A 79 6.41 -8.52 -0.39
C ARG A 79 5.99 -8.94 -1.79
N ASN A 80 6.01 -8.03 -2.76
CA ASN A 80 5.71 -8.37 -4.14
C ASN A 80 6.84 -9.21 -4.76
N GLU A 81 8.10 -8.89 -4.48
CA GLU A 81 9.26 -9.69 -4.90
C GLU A 81 9.23 -11.11 -4.30
N ASP A 82 8.87 -11.22 -3.02
CA ASP A 82 8.70 -12.50 -2.34
C ASP A 82 7.60 -13.35 -3.00
N VAL A 83 6.48 -12.73 -3.37
CA VAL A 83 5.37 -13.43 -4.05
C VAL A 83 5.81 -13.96 -5.41
N ASP A 84 6.51 -13.16 -6.22
CA ASP A 84 7.01 -13.60 -7.54
C ASP A 84 7.98 -14.79 -7.41
N THR A 85 8.85 -14.74 -6.39
CA THR A 85 9.76 -15.83 -6.06
C THR A 85 9.01 -17.10 -5.65
N LEU A 86 8.00 -16.97 -4.79
CA LEU A 86 7.17 -18.10 -4.34
C LEU A 86 6.36 -18.71 -5.48
N VAL A 87 5.82 -17.90 -6.39
CA VAL A 87 5.13 -18.38 -7.60
C VAL A 87 6.09 -19.18 -8.48
N SER A 88 7.29 -18.65 -8.73
CA SER A 88 8.32 -19.34 -9.51
C SER A 88 8.76 -20.66 -8.86
N GLU A 89 8.89 -20.70 -7.54
CA GLU A 89 9.22 -21.93 -6.81
C GLU A 89 8.07 -22.96 -6.89
N LEU A 90 6.83 -22.49 -6.77
CA LEU A 90 5.64 -23.34 -6.86
C LEU A 90 5.51 -23.97 -8.25
N GLU A 91 5.67 -23.19 -9.33
CA GLU A 91 5.69 -23.71 -10.69
C GLU A 91 6.79 -24.76 -10.90
N ARG A 92 7.97 -24.52 -10.32
CA ARG A 92 9.09 -25.48 -10.39
C ARG A 92 8.75 -26.78 -9.66
N LYS A 93 8.14 -26.68 -8.48
CA LYS A 93 7.68 -27.85 -7.70
C LYS A 93 6.60 -28.62 -8.44
N GLU A 94 5.66 -27.93 -9.08
CA GLU A 94 4.61 -28.57 -9.88
C GLU A 94 5.20 -29.33 -11.08
N LYS A 95 6.15 -28.74 -11.80
CA LYS A 95 6.89 -29.42 -12.88
C LYS A 95 7.61 -30.67 -12.38
N MET A 96 8.30 -30.58 -11.24
CA MET A 96 9.00 -31.72 -10.63
C MET A 96 8.01 -32.82 -10.19
N LEU A 97 6.88 -32.43 -9.61
CA LEU A 97 5.84 -33.36 -9.18
C LEU A 97 5.23 -34.09 -10.38
N ASN A 98 4.88 -33.37 -11.44
CA ASN A 98 4.34 -33.94 -12.67
C ASN A 98 5.35 -34.91 -13.31
N ALA A 99 6.63 -34.53 -13.39
CA ALA A 99 7.70 -35.41 -13.88
C ALA A 99 7.84 -36.68 -13.02
N SER A 100 7.70 -36.56 -11.70
CA SER A 100 7.77 -37.70 -10.79
C SER A 100 6.55 -38.62 -10.94
N GLN A 101 5.35 -38.06 -11.06
CA GLN A 101 4.13 -38.82 -11.33
C GLN A 101 4.22 -39.56 -12.67
N ALA A 102 4.73 -38.92 -13.72
CA ALA A 102 4.95 -39.56 -15.03
C ALA A 102 5.95 -40.72 -14.94
N ARG A 103 7.03 -40.57 -14.18
CA ARG A 103 8.00 -41.66 -13.93
C ARG A 103 7.38 -42.82 -13.17
N LEU A 104 6.55 -42.54 -12.15
CA LEU A 104 5.84 -43.58 -11.41
C LEU A 104 4.81 -44.30 -12.28
N ALA A 105 4.06 -43.57 -13.11
CA ALA A 105 3.12 -44.16 -14.06
C ALA A 105 3.84 -45.09 -15.04
N LYS A 106 4.94 -44.63 -15.65
CA LYS A 106 5.76 -45.43 -16.55
C LYS A 106 6.37 -46.66 -15.87
N SER A 107 6.81 -46.53 -14.62
CA SER A 107 7.36 -47.65 -13.85
C SER A 107 6.29 -48.70 -13.56
N ARG A 108 5.07 -48.27 -13.19
CA ARG A 108 3.93 -49.18 -12.99
C ARG A 108 3.50 -49.86 -14.28
N GLU A 109 3.46 -49.13 -15.39
CA GLU A 109 3.18 -49.70 -16.71
C GLU A 109 4.23 -50.75 -17.09
N ASN A 110 5.52 -50.46 -16.92
CA ASN A 110 6.60 -51.42 -17.18
C ASN A 110 6.50 -52.68 -16.30
N GLN A 111 6.09 -52.53 -15.03
CA GLN A 111 5.88 -53.67 -14.13
C GLN A 111 4.63 -54.47 -14.50
N ALA A 112 3.54 -53.80 -14.91
CA ALA A 112 2.30 -54.44 -15.31
C ALA A 112 2.40 -55.13 -16.69
N GLY A 113 3.15 -54.55 -17.62
CA GLY A 113 3.36 -55.05 -18.98
C GLY A 113 4.34 -56.22 -19.08
N MET A 114 5.02 -56.59 -18.00
CA MET A 114 5.93 -57.73 -17.97
C MET A 114 5.48 -58.72 -16.92
N SER A 115 4.50 -59.56 -17.27
CA SER A 115 4.11 -60.67 -16.39
C SER A 115 5.30 -61.61 -16.20
N ARG A 116 5.42 -62.23 -15.03
CA ARG A 116 6.48 -63.24 -14.73
C ARG A 116 6.52 -64.35 -15.80
N SER A 117 5.36 -64.67 -16.38
CA SER A 117 5.21 -65.63 -17.48
C SER A 117 5.87 -65.13 -18.77
N GLU A 118 5.74 -63.85 -19.10
CA GLU A 118 6.35 -63.24 -20.29
C GLU A 118 7.86 -63.08 -20.18
N MET A 119 8.36 -62.70 -19.00
CA MET A 119 9.79 -62.68 -18.72
C MET A 119 10.40 -64.08 -18.86
N LYS A 120 9.72 -65.11 -18.34
CA LYS A 120 10.16 -66.49 -18.49
C LYS A 120 10.19 -66.93 -19.95
N LYS A 121 9.12 -66.67 -20.72
CA LYS A 121 9.09 -66.96 -22.16
C LYS A 121 10.20 -66.26 -22.95
N ARG A 122 10.50 -65.00 -22.61
CA ARG A 122 11.61 -64.26 -23.23
C ARG A 122 12.96 -64.85 -22.87
N LEU A 123 13.15 -65.24 -21.61
CA LEU A 123 14.36 -65.92 -21.17
C LEU A 123 14.54 -67.26 -21.88
N ASP A 124 13.50 -68.08 -21.94
CA ASP A 124 13.50 -69.36 -22.66
C ASP A 124 13.84 -69.16 -24.15
N TYR A 125 13.24 -68.15 -24.80
CA TYR A 125 13.55 -67.79 -26.19
C TYR A 125 15.02 -67.38 -26.39
N LEU A 126 15.59 -66.60 -25.46
CA LEU A 126 16.98 -66.16 -25.53
C LEU A 126 17.95 -67.33 -25.31
N CYS A 127 17.64 -68.24 -24.40
CA CYS A 127 18.46 -69.41 -24.07
C CYS A 127 18.39 -70.53 -25.11
N ALA A 128 17.34 -70.55 -25.95
CA ALA A 128 17.26 -71.44 -27.11
C ALA A 128 18.29 -71.10 -28.21
N GLN A 129 18.86 -69.88 -28.20
CA GLN A 129 19.88 -69.48 -29.17
C GLN A 129 21.26 -70.05 -28.79
N PRO A 130 22.00 -70.65 -29.73
CA PRO A 130 23.27 -71.32 -29.44
C PRO A 130 24.31 -70.38 -28.82
N GLU A 131 24.29 -69.10 -29.18
CA GLU A 131 25.20 -68.06 -28.70
C GLU A 131 25.00 -67.70 -27.21
N ASN A 132 23.82 -67.99 -26.65
CA ASN A 132 23.45 -67.62 -25.28
C ASN A 132 23.41 -68.82 -24.33
N ARG A 133 23.44 -70.05 -24.87
CA ARG A 133 23.25 -71.29 -24.10
C ARG A 133 24.25 -71.45 -22.95
N GLU A 134 25.49 -70.99 -23.13
CA GLU A 134 26.54 -71.06 -22.11
C GLU A 134 26.61 -69.82 -21.20
N ARG A 135 25.73 -68.84 -21.38
CA ARG A 135 25.71 -67.66 -20.51
C ARG A 135 25.11 -68.02 -19.16
N PHE A 136 25.70 -67.47 -18.10
CA PHE A 136 25.27 -67.67 -16.70
C PHE A 136 23.75 -67.53 -16.50
N GLY A 137 23.12 -66.54 -17.15
CA GLY A 137 21.68 -66.35 -17.04
C GLY A 137 20.83 -67.52 -17.56
N CYS A 138 21.32 -68.27 -18.54
CA CYS A 138 20.63 -69.44 -19.10
C CYS A 138 20.93 -70.72 -18.32
N GLN A 139 22.10 -70.83 -17.68
CA GLN A 139 22.43 -71.96 -16.80
C GLN A 139 21.70 -71.88 -15.46
N GLU A 140 21.55 -70.68 -14.89
CA GLU A 140 20.94 -70.48 -13.57
C GLU A 140 19.41 -70.35 -13.65
N PHE A 141 18.88 -69.76 -14.73
CA PHE A 141 17.46 -69.41 -14.84
C PHE A 141 16.76 -69.95 -16.08
N GLY A 142 17.48 -70.52 -17.04
CA GLY A 142 16.88 -71.23 -18.17
C GLY A 142 16.24 -72.53 -17.67
N HIS A 143 15.06 -72.87 -18.18
CA HIS A 143 14.44 -74.14 -17.84
C HIS A 143 15.13 -75.28 -18.61
N ASP A 144 15.68 -76.26 -17.89
CA ASP A 144 15.91 -77.60 -18.44
C ASP A 144 14.60 -78.39 -18.29
N GLU A 145 13.91 -78.55 -19.43
CA GLU A 145 12.64 -79.29 -19.66
C GLU A 145 11.36 -78.79 -18.97
#